data_AF-A0A6B3FFH5-F1
#
_entry.id   AF-A0A6B3FFH5-F1
#
_cell.length_a   1.000
_cell.length_b   1.000
_cell.length_c   1.000
_cell.angle_alpha   90.00
_cell.angle_beta   90.00
_cell.angle_gamma   90.00
#
_symmetry.space_group_name_H-M   'P 1'
#
loop_
_entity.id
_entity.type
_entity.pdbx_description
1 polymer ?
#
loop_
_entity_poly.entity_id
_entity_poly.type
_entity_poly.pdbx_seq_one_letter_code
_entity_poly.pdbx_strand_id
1 'polypeptide(L)'
;WAPQGIDITVPSVSRIYDYYLGGSHNFEVDREAARRAMAHLPGLPKIMQANRAFMRRAVRYAVSEGVTQFLDLGSGIPTFGSVHEVARALAP
;
A
#
# COMPACT_ATOMS: atom_id res chain seq x y z
N TRP A 1 -9.34 -6.20 12.81
CA TRP A 1 -9.01 -7.65 12.74
C TRP A 1 -7.56 -7.78 12.31
N ALA A 2 -6.77 -8.66 12.94
CA ALA A 2 -5.43 -9.05 12.50
C ALA A 2 -5.37 -10.57 12.35
N PRO A 3 -4.59 -11.09 11.38
CA PRO A 3 -4.32 -12.53 11.29
C PRO A 3 -3.67 -13.07 12.58
N GLN A 4 -3.93 -14.34 12.89
CA GLN A 4 -3.26 -15.01 14.01
C GLN A 4 -1.74 -15.00 13.83
N GLY A 5 -1.01 -14.85 14.94
CA GLY A 5 0.47 -14.84 14.95
C GLY A 5 1.10 -13.50 14.59
N ILE A 6 0.31 -12.47 14.27
CA ILE A 6 0.83 -11.12 14.05
C ILE A 6 0.96 -10.39 15.39
N ASP A 7 2.17 -9.93 15.70
CA ASP A 7 2.41 -9.00 16.78
C ASP A 7 1.85 -7.61 16.41
N ILE A 8 0.81 -7.20 17.14
CA ILE A 8 0.15 -5.90 16.97
C ILE A 8 0.74 -4.81 17.88
N THR A 9 1.76 -5.13 18.67
CA THR A 9 2.49 -4.19 19.54
C THR A 9 3.75 -3.62 18.89
N VAL A 10 4.23 -4.24 17.82
CA VAL A 10 5.37 -3.78 17.02
C VAL A 10 4.88 -3.15 15.72
N PRO A 11 5.35 -1.96 15.32
CA PRO A 11 4.91 -1.32 14.08
C PRO A 11 5.34 -2.12 12.84
N SER A 12 4.48 -2.15 11.82
CA SER A 12 4.75 -2.77 10.51
C SER A 12 4.79 -1.73 9.40
N VAL A 13 5.75 -1.85 8.49
CA VAL A 13 5.89 -0.96 7.33
C VAL A 13 4.62 -0.98 6.45
N SER A 14 4.01 -2.15 6.24
CA SER A 14 2.79 -2.25 5.42
C SER A 14 1.58 -1.57 6.08
N ARG A 15 1.47 -1.64 7.41
CA ARG A 15 0.40 -0.98 8.19
C ARG A 15 0.63 0.53 8.30
N ILE A 16 1.87 0.98 8.43
CA ILE A 16 2.23 2.40 8.36
C ILE A 16 1.87 2.97 6.98
N TYR A 17 2.19 2.24 5.90
CA TYR A 17 1.83 2.63 4.55
C TYR A 17 0.30 2.72 4.38
N ASP A 18 -0.44 1.75 4.91
CA ASP A 18 -1.91 1.78 4.96
C ASP A 18 -2.45 3.04 5.64
N TYR A 19 -1.89 3.42 6.79
CA TYR A 19 -2.25 4.64 7.50
C TYR A 19 -2.03 5.90 6.65
N TYR A 20 -0.88 6.01 5.96
CA TYR A 20 -0.60 7.14 5.06
C TYR A 20 -1.56 7.24 3.87
N LEU A 21 -2.11 6.11 3.42
CA LEU A 21 -3.14 6.07 2.39
C LEU A 21 -4.54 6.39 2.92
N GLY A 22 -4.73 6.54 4.24
CA GLY A 22 -6.04 6.72 4.86
C GLY A 22 -6.82 5.42 5.07
N GLY A 23 -6.13 4.27 5.08
CA GLY A 23 -6.70 2.97 5.41
C GLY A 23 -6.97 2.78 6.90
N SER A 24 -7.63 1.67 7.23
CA SER A 24 -8.01 1.30 8.59
C SER A 24 -7.39 -0.03 9.08
N HIS A 25 -6.55 -0.67 8.26
CA HIS A 25 -5.86 -1.92 8.59
C HIS A 25 -4.50 -1.64 9.25
N ASN A 26 -4.55 -0.78 10.26
CA ASN A 26 -3.40 -0.32 11.03
C ASN A 26 -3.80 -0.14 12.49
N PHE A 27 -2.85 -0.40 13.39
CA PHE A 27 -3.01 -0.30 14.83
C PHE A 27 -2.35 0.97 15.36
N GLU A 28 -2.61 1.29 16.62
CA GLU A 28 -2.12 2.52 17.24
C GLU A 28 -0.59 2.61 17.21
N VAL A 29 0.13 1.49 17.37
CA VAL A 29 1.60 1.45 17.28
C VAL A 29 2.12 1.84 15.89
N ASP A 30 1.39 1.51 14.83
CA ASP A 30 1.72 1.91 13.47
C ASP A 30 1.46 3.40 13.27
N ARG A 31 0.32 3.90 13.77
CA ARG A 31 -0.06 5.33 13.68
C ARG A 31 0.91 6.23 14.42
N GLU A 32 1.35 5.81 15.59
CA GLU A 32 2.34 6.52 16.38
C GLU A 32 3.68 6.59 15.65
N ALA A 33 4.17 5.44 15.13
CA ALA A 33 5.38 5.41 14.31
C ALA A 33 5.25 6.31 13.06
N ALA A 34 4.08 6.30 12.41
CA ALA A 34 3.79 7.15 11.27
C ALA A 34 3.79 8.64 11.62
N ARG A 35 3.16 9.03 12.73
CA ARG A 35 3.14 10.42 13.22
C ARG A 35 4.55 10.93 13.55
N ARG A 36 5.40 10.11 14.18
CA ARG A 36 6.81 10.46 14.41
C ARG A 36 7.57 10.67 13.10
N ALA A 37 7.38 9.80 12.12
CA ALA A 37 8.01 9.98 10.81
C ALA A 37 7.51 11.24 10.09
N MET A 38 6.21 11.57 10.18
CA MET A 38 5.66 12.81 9.64
C MET A 38 6.19 14.08 10.31
N ALA A 39 6.60 14.01 11.58
CA ALA A 39 7.25 15.15 12.24
C ALA A 39 8.60 15.51 11.58
N HIS A 40 9.27 14.55 10.96
CA HIS A 40 10.52 14.79 10.21
C HIS A 40 10.28 15.02 8.71
N LEU A 41 9.29 14.35 8.13
CA LEU A 41 8.91 14.51 6.73
C LEU A 41 7.39 14.66 6.59
N PRO A 42 6.84 15.89 6.75
CA PRO A 42 5.40 16.13 6.71
C PRO A 42 4.72 15.73 5.39
N GLY A 43 5.49 15.63 4.30
CA GLY A 43 5.01 15.23 2.98
C GLY A 43 4.72 13.73 2.81
N LEU A 44 5.04 12.87 3.79
CA LEU A 44 4.95 11.41 3.68
C LEU A 44 3.59 10.90 3.15
N PRO A 45 2.42 11.36 3.66
CA PRO A 45 1.13 10.91 3.12
C PRO A 45 0.98 11.17 1.61
N LYS A 46 1.36 12.36 1.14
CA LYS A 46 1.30 12.70 -0.29
C LYS A 46 2.28 11.87 -1.12
N ILE A 47 3.47 11.60 -0.59
CA ILE A 47 4.47 10.74 -1.25
C ILE A 47 3.91 9.32 -1.43
N MET A 48 3.31 8.73 -0.39
CA MET A 48 2.74 7.38 -0.48
C MET A 48 1.52 7.31 -1.39
N GLN A 49 0.66 8.34 -1.40
CA GLN A 49 -0.44 8.46 -2.35
C GLN A 49 0.07 8.56 -3.80
N ALA A 50 1.11 9.36 -4.03
CA ALA A 50 1.75 9.48 -5.35
C ALA A 50 2.38 8.16 -5.81
N ASN A 51 3.05 7.43 -4.91
CA ASN A 51 3.57 6.09 -5.18
C ASN A 51 2.45 5.10 -5.57
N ARG A 52 1.34 5.10 -4.83
CA ARG A 52 0.18 4.26 -5.17
C ARG A 52 -0.40 4.65 -6.53
N ALA A 53 -0.52 5.94 -6.82
CA ALA A 53 -1.00 6.42 -8.11
C ALA A 53 -0.06 6.02 -9.27
N PHE A 54 1.25 6.07 -9.06
CA PHE A 54 2.25 5.61 -10.01
C PHE A 54 2.11 4.11 -10.28
N MET A 55 2.06 3.27 -9.25
CA MET A 55 1.87 1.82 -9.39
C MET A 55 0.66 1.51 -10.27
N ARG A 56 -0.49 2.14 -10.02
CA ARG A 56 -1.68 1.93 -10.83
C ARG A 56 -1.48 2.31 -12.31
N ARG A 57 -0.76 3.42 -12.59
CA ARG A 57 -0.44 3.81 -13.98
C ARG A 57 0.52 2.82 -14.64
N ALA A 58 1.55 2.38 -13.91
CA ALA A 58 2.54 1.43 -14.41
C ALA A 58 1.91 0.07 -14.73
N VAL A 59 1.03 -0.45 -13.88
CA VAL A 59 0.31 -1.70 -14.15
C VAL A 59 -0.60 -1.57 -15.37
N ARG A 60 -1.36 -0.47 -15.47
CA ARG A 60 -2.21 -0.22 -16.66
C ARG A 60 -1.41 -0.17 -17.95
N TYR A 61 -0.26 0.49 -17.92
CA TYR A 61 0.66 0.54 -19.05
C TYR A 61 1.21 -0.85 -19.40
N ALA A 62 1.68 -1.61 -18.41
CA ALA A 62 2.19 -2.96 -18.65
C ALA A 62 1.13 -3.87 -19.30
N VAL A 63 -0.13 -3.79 -18.86
CA VAL A 63 -1.24 -4.52 -19.49
C VAL A 63 -1.47 -4.06 -20.93
N SER A 64 -1.43 -2.75 -21.21
CA SER A 64 -1.59 -2.25 -22.59
C SER A 64 -0.45 -2.69 -23.52
N GLU A 65 0.73 -2.96 -22.97
CA GLU A 65 1.88 -3.52 -23.69
C GLU A 65 1.83 -5.06 -23.80
N GLY A 66 0.74 -5.71 -23.37
CA GLY A 66 0.54 -7.16 -23.51
C GLY A 66 1.07 -8.01 -22.35
N VAL A 67 1.49 -7.41 -21.24
CA VAL A 67 1.87 -8.18 -20.03
C VAL A 67 0.62 -8.75 -19.37
N THR A 68 0.57 -10.08 -19.23
CA THR A 68 -0.58 -10.81 -18.67
C THR A 68 -0.30 -11.49 -17.33
N GLN A 69 0.96 -11.52 -16.89
CA GLN A 69 1.36 -12.13 -15.62
C GLN A 69 2.15 -11.14 -14.76
N PHE A 70 1.81 -11.05 -13.48
CA PHE A 70 2.41 -10.14 -12.52
C PHE A 70 2.87 -10.90 -11.27
N LEU A 71 4.08 -10.61 -10.80
CA LEU A 71 4.58 -11.00 -9.49
C LEU A 71 4.79 -9.74 -8.66
N ASP A 72 3.92 -9.54 -7.66
CA ASP A 72 3.95 -8.37 -6.76
C ASP A 72 4.59 -8.75 -5.42
N LEU A 73 5.85 -8.35 -5.23
CA LEU A 73 6.63 -8.64 -4.03
C LEU A 73 6.52 -7.48 -3.04
N GLY A 74 5.95 -7.75 -1.86
CA GLY A 74 5.64 -6.71 -0.90
C GLY A 74 4.38 -5.91 -1.25
N SER A 75 3.36 -6.60 -1.78
CA SER A 75 2.05 -6.06 -2.18
C SER A 75 1.34 -5.22 -1.10
N GLY A 76 1.72 -5.42 0.17
CA GLY A 76 1.25 -4.66 1.31
C GLY A 76 -0.19 -4.99 1.68
N ILE A 77 -0.84 -4.07 2.39
CA ILE A 77 -2.26 -4.17 2.70
C ILE A 77 -3.06 -3.86 1.43
N PRO A 78 -4.14 -4.62 1.12
CA PRO A 78 -4.98 -4.42 -0.07
C PRO A 78 -5.86 -3.17 0.03
N THR A 79 -5.25 -2.01 0.18
CA THR A 79 -5.92 -0.72 0.40
C THR A 79 -5.82 0.16 -0.83
N PHE A 80 -6.97 0.38 -1.48
CA PHE A 80 -7.14 1.22 -2.67
C PHE A 80 -6.38 0.75 -3.94
N GLY A 81 -6.76 -0.42 -4.48
CA GLY A 81 -6.41 -0.84 -5.84
C GLY A 81 -5.05 -1.51 -5.92
N SER A 82 -4.99 -2.79 -5.57
CA SER A 82 -3.81 -3.65 -5.60
C SER A 82 -3.44 -4.04 -7.04
N VAL A 83 -2.21 -4.51 -7.29
CA VAL A 83 -1.74 -4.83 -8.66
C VAL A 83 -2.71 -5.76 -9.40
N HIS A 84 -3.13 -6.85 -8.75
CA HIS A 84 -4.02 -7.84 -9.35
C HIS A 84 -5.43 -7.29 -9.65
N GLU A 85 -5.95 -6.36 -8.82
CA GLU A 85 -7.24 -5.71 -9.07
C GLU A 85 -7.16 -4.79 -10.29
N VAL A 86 -6.07 -4.03 -10.40
CA VAL A 86 -5.84 -3.13 -11.55
C VAL A 86 -5.63 -3.92 -12.83
N ALA A 87 -4.84 -5.01 -12.78
CA ALA A 87 -4.60 -5.86 -13.93
C ALA A 87 -5.88 -6.55 -14.41
N ARG A 88 -6.63 -7.19 -13.50
CA ARG A 88 -7.88 -7.90 -13.82
C ARG A 88 -8.97 -6.99 -14.38
N ALA A 89 -9.02 -5.73 -13.94
CA ALA A 89 -9.98 -4.77 -14.48
C ALA A 89 -9.76 -4.45 -15.97
N LEU A 90 -8.54 -4.65 -16.50
CA LEU A 90 -8.20 -4.43 -17.91
C LEU A 90 -8.11 -5.72 -18.71
N ALA A 91 -7.69 -6.82 -18.09
CA ALA A 91 -7.57 -8.15 -18.68
C ALA A 91 -8.17 -9.19 -17.72
N PRO A 92 -9.49 -9.44 -17.79
CA PRO A 92 -10.23 -10.31 -16.88
C PRO A 92 -9.78 -11.77 -16.87
#